data_AF-A0A4Y2DKI4-F1
#
_entry.id   AF-A0A4Y2DKI4-F1
#
_cell.length_a   1.000
_cell.length_b   1.000
_cell.length_c   1.000
_cell.angle_alpha   90.00
_cell.angle_beta   90.00
_cell.angle_gamma   90.00
#
_symmetry.space_group_name_H-M   'P 1'
#
loop_
_entity.id
_entity.type
_entity.pdbx_description
1 polymer ?
#
loop_
_entity_poly.entity_id
_entity_poly.type
_entity_poly.pdbx_seq_one_letter_code
_entity_poly.pdbx_strand_id
1 'polypeptide(L)'
;MKTLRKTREQFYWDRLRADVEKWCRECHACGALKGLKIEQRKSVTGRIPAEMFSDQTLRFPCDILFGKPRDTPPSPTNSEARLESVQASAEEQVKLSRERIKIRNDSRVTDHHFKEGDLVWMYNPKRRRGLSPKL
;
A
#
# COMPACT_ATOMS: atom_id res chain seq x y z
N MET A 1 -2.00 20.95 2.28
CA MET A 1 -3.08 20.03 2.70
C MET A 1 -4.32 20.27 1.85
N LYS A 2 -5.07 19.21 1.52
CA LYS A 2 -6.29 19.31 0.70
C LYS A 2 -7.42 20.08 1.43
N THR A 3 -7.54 19.88 2.74
CA THR A 3 -8.48 20.61 3.62
C THR A 3 -8.23 22.11 3.60
N LEU A 4 -6.99 22.56 3.82
CA LEU A 4 -6.62 23.98 3.77
C LEU A 4 -6.99 24.65 2.43
N ARG A 5 -6.79 23.96 1.30
CA ARG A 5 -7.15 24.51 -0.02
C ARG A 5 -8.65 24.74 -0.14
N LYS A 6 -9.47 23.76 0.24
CA LYS A 6 -10.93 23.88 0.23
C LYS A 6 -11.44 24.95 1.20
N THR A 7 -10.88 25.03 2.42
CA THR A 7 -11.32 26.05 3.39
C THR A 7 -11.05 27.46 2.88
N ARG A 8 -9.92 27.68 2.18
CA ARG A 8 -9.58 28.96 1.55
C ARG A 8 -10.48 29.35 0.37
N GLU A 9 -11.25 28.42 -0.20
CA GLU A 9 -12.20 28.74 -1.27
C GLU A 9 -13.46 29.46 -0.75
N GLN A 10 -13.76 29.34 0.54
CA GLN A 10 -15.00 29.86 1.13
C GLN A 10 -14.80 30.72 2.37
N PHE A 11 -13.69 30.55 3.10
CA PHE A 11 -13.48 31.21 4.38
C PHE A 11 -12.03 31.71 4.55
N TYR A 12 -11.89 32.81 5.29
CA TYR A 12 -10.61 33.40 5.65
C TYR A 12 -10.66 33.98 7.06
N TRP A 13 -9.61 33.70 7.86
CA TRP A 13 -9.39 34.33 9.17
C TRP A 13 -7.91 34.23 9.56
N ASP A 14 -7.50 35.02 10.56
CA ASP A 14 -6.13 34.99 11.07
C ASP A 14 -5.79 33.62 11.67
N ARG A 15 -4.57 33.15 11.44
CA ARG A 15 -4.10 31.79 11.83
C ARG A 15 -4.89 30.60 11.28
N LEU A 16 -5.75 30.80 10.27
CA LEU A 16 -6.47 29.73 9.54
C LEU A 16 -5.62 28.48 9.27
N ARG A 17 -4.37 28.69 8.84
CA ARG A 17 -3.45 27.59 8.55
C ARG A 17 -3.09 26.78 9.80
N ALA A 18 -2.79 27.46 10.91
CA ALA A 18 -2.44 26.82 12.18
C ALA A 18 -3.65 26.05 12.75
N ASP A 19 -4.85 26.62 12.66
CA ASP A 19 -6.07 25.99 13.15
C ASP A 19 -6.43 24.74 12.35
N VAL A 20 -6.37 24.81 11.01
CA VAL A 20 -6.60 23.66 10.14
C VAL A 20 -5.55 22.56 10.38
N GLU A 21 -4.29 22.95 10.61
CA GLU A 21 -3.22 22.02 10.96
C GLU A 21 -3.45 21.34 12.31
N LYS A 22 -3.82 22.11 13.35
CA LYS A 22 -4.16 21.60 14.67
C LYS A 22 -5.34 20.63 14.59
N TRP A 23 -6.43 21.03 13.93
CA TRP A 23 -7.61 20.19 13.72
C TRP A 23 -7.27 18.89 12.98
N CYS A 24 -6.47 18.94 11.92
CA CYS A 24 -6.01 17.75 11.20
C CYS A 24 -5.06 16.83 12.00
N ARG A 25 -4.43 17.33 13.08
CA ARG A 25 -3.61 16.53 14.00
C ARG A 25 -4.47 15.85 15.06
N GLU A 26 -5.47 16.55 15.59
CA GLU A 26 -6.37 16.06 16.65
C GLU A 26 -7.53 15.22 16.09
N CYS A 27 -7.81 15.28 14.79
CA CYS A 27 -8.90 14.54 14.17
C CYS A 27 -8.65 13.01 14.21
N HIS A 28 -9.48 12.30 14.99
CA HIS A 28 -9.45 10.84 15.13
C HIS A 28 -9.53 10.09 13.78
N ALA A 29 -10.42 10.52 12.89
CA ALA A 29 -10.57 9.92 11.55
C ALA A 29 -9.31 10.13 10.69
N CYS A 30 -8.71 11.32 10.72
CA CYS A 30 -7.46 11.60 10.02
C CYS A 30 -6.27 10.82 10.61
N GLY A 31 -6.24 10.64 11.93
CA GLY A 31 -5.25 9.84 12.65
C GLY A 31 -5.29 8.37 12.24
N ALA A 32 -6.48 7.76 12.26
CA ALA A 32 -6.69 6.37 11.85
C ALA A 32 -6.25 6.11 10.39
N LEU A 33 -6.56 7.04 9.48
CA LEU A 33 -6.14 6.97 8.06
C LEU A 33 -4.63 7.13 7.86
N LYS A 34 -3.94 7.92 8.71
CA LYS A 34 -2.47 8.08 8.64
C LYS A 34 -1.75 6.84 9.17
N GLY A 35 -2.24 6.20 10.23
CA GLY A 35 -1.69 4.93 10.74
C GLY A 35 -1.71 3.82 9.68
N LEU A 36 -2.86 3.66 9.00
CA LEU A 36 -3.02 2.69 7.90
C LEU A 36 -2.11 2.98 6.70
N LYS A 37 -1.75 4.24 6.43
CA LYS A 37 -0.86 4.62 5.32
C LYS A 37 0.61 4.34 5.58
N ILE A 38 1.06 4.41 6.84
CA ILE A 38 2.43 4.06 7.21
C ILE A 38 2.63 2.54 7.07
N GLU A 39 1.62 1.75 7.44
CA GLU A 39 1.64 0.31 7.16
C GLU A 39 1.53 -0.02 5.66
N GLN A 40 0.69 0.69 4.90
CA GLN A 40 0.61 0.53 3.44
C GLN A 40 1.86 0.99 2.68
N ARG A 41 2.76 1.76 3.29
CA ARG A 41 4.03 2.15 2.66
C ARG A 41 5.05 1.02 2.66
N LYS A 42 4.85 -0.02 3.49
CA LYS A 42 5.54 -1.30 3.31
C LYS A 42 5.01 -1.92 2.02
N SER A 43 5.87 -2.52 1.21
CA SER A 43 5.45 -3.28 0.02
C SER A 43 4.33 -4.25 0.40
N VAL A 44 3.47 -4.67 -0.54
CA VAL A 44 2.38 -5.65 -0.26
C VAL A 44 2.92 -6.88 0.49
N THR A 45 4.19 -7.21 0.27
CA THR A 45 4.94 -8.32 0.87
C THR A 45 5.54 -8.01 2.25
N GLY A 46 5.59 -6.74 2.68
CA GLY A 46 6.20 -6.31 3.94
C GLY A 46 7.73 -6.44 3.99
N ARG A 47 8.35 -6.91 2.89
CA ARG A 47 9.78 -7.22 2.75
C ARG A 47 10.40 -6.44 1.60
N ILE A 48 11.70 -6.22 1.66
CA ILE A 48 12.47 -5.59 0.58
C ILE A 48 12.76 -6.66 -0.48
N PRO A 49 12.71 -6.35 -1.80
CA PRO A 49 12.97 -7.33 -2.85
C PRO A 49 14.28 -8.11 -2.65
N ALA A 50 15.33 -7.47 -2.13
CA ALA A 50 16.62 -8.10 -1.82
C ALA A 50 16.53 -9.22 -0.77
N GLU A 51 15.51 -9.25 0.09
CA GLU A 51 15.29 -10.33 1.07
C GLU A 51 14.56 -11.53 0.45
N MET A 52 13.91 -11.35 -0.70
CA MET A 52 13.24 -12.42 -1.43
C MET A 52 14.20 -13.23 -2.31
N PHE A 53 15.29 -12.60 -2.76
CA PHE A 53 16.35 -13.27 -3.50
C PHE A 53 17.42 -13.69 -2.50
N SER A 54 17.37 -14.91 -1.97
CA SER A 54 18.44 -15.39 -1.06
C SER A 54 19.67 -15.87 -1.81
N ASP A 55 20.09 -15.07 -2.78
CA ASP A 55 21.32 -15.30 -3.49
C ASP A 55 22.29 -14.21 -3.04
N GLN A 56 22.85 -14.45 -1.85
CA GLN A 56 23.95 -13.69 -1.25
C GLN A 56 23.55 -12.38 -0.55
N THR A 57 23.97 -12.31 0.71
CA THR A 57 24.10 -11.06 1.49
C THR A 57 24.54 -9.92 0.57
N LEU A 58 23.79 -8.81 0.54
CA LEU A 58 24.17 -7.58 -0.17
C LEU A 58 25.67 -7.33 0.01
N ARG A 59 26.45 -7.49 -1.07
CA ARG A 59 27.88 -7.17 -1.00
C ARG A 59 28.00 -5.66 -1.03
N PHE A 60 28.50 -5.09 0.04
CA PHE A 60 28.90 -3.69 0.02
C PHE A 60 30.07 -3.54 -0.96
N PRO A 61 30.28 -2.34 -1.56
CA PRO A 61 31.43 -2.09 -2.42
C PRO A 61 32.76 -2.52 -1.78
N CYS A 62 32.90 -2.38 -0.46
CA CYS A 62 34.04 -2.88 0.30
C CYS A 62 34.19 -4.41 0.26
N ASP A 63 33.10 -5.18 0.32
CA ASP A 63 33.13 -6.65 0.26
C ASP A 63 33.50 -7.16 -1.15
N ILE A 64 33.30 -6.34 -2.18
CA ILE A 64 33.73 -6.60 -3.56
C ILE A 64 35.22 -6.29 -3.71
N LEU A 65 35.67 -5.17 -3.13
CA LEU A 65 37.06 -4.71 -3.24
C LEU A 65 38.03 -5.51 -2.37
N PHE A 66 37.63 -5.91 -1.16
CA PHE A 66 38.51 -6.53 -0.17
C PHE A 66 38.19 -8.01 0.09
N GLY A 67 37.07 -8.52 -0.43
CA GLY A 67 36.58 -9.87 -0.12
C GLY A 67 36.05 -9.98 1.31
N LYS A 68 35.16 -10.96 1.55
CA LYS A 68 34.64 -11.23 2.90
C LYS A 68 35.58 -12.20 3.63
N PRO A 69 36.02 -11.90 4.88
CA PRO A 69 36.78 -12.85 5.70
C PRO A 69 36.00 -14.17 5.85
N ARG A 70 36.67 -15.30 5.61
CA ARG A 70 36.08 -16.65 5.66
C ARG A 70 36.11 -17.22 7.08
N ASP A 71 35.55 -16.52 8.05
CA ASP A 71 35.70 -16.95 9.46
C ASP A 71 34.67 -17.98 9.92
N THR A 72 33.82 -18.50 9.03
CA THR A 72 32.91 -19.60 9.36
C THR A 72 32.56 -20.39 8.08
N PRO A 73 32.66 -21.74 8.09
CA PRO A 73 32.09 -22.54 7.02
C PRO A 73 30.59 -22.21 6.92
N PRO A 74 30.03 -22.00 5.72
CA PRO A 74 28.58 -21.82 5.61
C PRO A 74 27.92 -23.10 6.13
N SER A 75 27.24 -23.01 7.27
CA SER A 75 26.34 -24.09 7.69
C SER A 75 25.26 -24.21 6.61
N PRO A 76 25.11 -25.36 5.94
CA PRO A 76 24.23 -25.47 4.78
C PRO A 76 22.75 -25.64 5.14
N THR A 77 22.37 -25.56 6.41
CA THR A 77 21.17 -26.31 6.84
C THR A 77 19.85 -25.53 6.81
N ASN A 78 19.81 -24.26 6.37
CA ASN A 78 18.57 -23.48 6.52
C ASN A 78 18.41 -22.26 5.59
N SER A 79 19.18 -22.11 4.50
CA SER A 79 18.92 -21.04 3.51
C SER A 79 17.66 -21.29 2.69
N GLU A 80 17.43 -22.54 2.26
CA GLU A 80 16.25 -22.94 1.46
C GLU A 80 14.97 -22.91 2.29
N ALA A 81 14.96 -23.52 3.49
CA ALA A 81 13.80 -23.47 4.37
C ALA A 81 13.42 -22.04 4.78
N ARG A 82 14.41 -21.15 4.94
CA ARG A 82 14.15 -19.72 5.18
C ARG A 82 13.56 -19.05 3.96
N LEU A 83 14.09 -19.30 2.76
CA LEU A 83 13.53 -18.81 1.50
C LEU A 83 12.07 -19.21 1.32
N GLU A 84 11.77 -20.50 1.47
CA GLU A 84 10.42 -21.04 1.32
C GLU A 84 9.46 -20.39 2.31
N SER A 85 9.89 -20.18 3.56
CA SER A 85 9.08 -19.47 4.56
C SER A 85 8.83 -18.00 4.19
N VAL A 86 9.81 -17.32 3.59
CA VAL A 86 9.68 -15.94 3.12
C VAL A 86 8.73 -15.86 1.94
N GLN A 87 8.83 -16.80 1.01
CA GLN A 87 7.96 -16.88 -0.15
C GLN A 87 6.52 -17.20 0.26
N ALA A 88 6.32 -18.21 1.11
CA ALA A 88 4.99 -18.57 1.63
C ALA A 88 4.33 -17.39 2.36
N SER A 89 5.10 -16.68 3.19
CA SER A 89 4.62 -15.46 3.87
C SER A 89 4.26 -14.35 2.86
N ALA A 90 5.05 -14.17 1.81
CA ALA A 90 4.76 -13.20 0.76
C ALA A 90 3.44 -13.52 0.02
N GLU A 91 3.22 -14.78 -0.29
CA GLU A 91 1.99 -15.26 -0.95
C GLU A 91 0.76 -15.06 -0.05
N GLU A 92 0.88 -15.34 1.24
CA GLU A 92 -0.17 -15.09 2.22
C GLU A 92 -0.52 -13.60 2.31
N GLN A 93 0.48 -12.72 2.40
CA GLN A 93 0.26 -11.28 2.43
C GLN A 93 -0.39 -10.75 1.14
N VAL A 94 0.00 -11.28 -0.02
CA VAL A 94 -0.66 -10.96 -1.30
C VAL A 94 -2.11 -11.41 -1.28
N LYS A 95 -2.42 -12.62 -0.78
CA LYS A 95 -3.79 -13.12 -0.67
C LYS A 95 -4.64 -12.24 0.25
N LEU A 96 -4.14 -11.92 1.46
CA LEU A 96 -4.80 -11.03 2.41
C LEU A 96 -5.03 -9.63 1.81
N SER A 97 -4.06 -9.11 1.05
CA SER A 97 -4.21 -7.82 0.38
C SER A 97 -5.34 -7.83 -0.66
N ARG A 98 -5.47 -8.92 -1.43
CA ARG A 98 -6.55 -9.12 -2.41
C ARG A 98 -7.91 -9.18 -1.70
N GLU A 99 -8.01 -9.93 -0.60
CA GLU A 99 -9.23 -10.01 0.21
C GLU A 99 -9.64 -8.65 0.80
N ARG A 100 -8.68 -7.90 1.35
CA ARG A 100 -8.93 -6.54 1.87
C ARG A 100 -9.42 -5.57 0.77
N ILE A 101 -8.85 -5.67 -0.44
CA ILE A 101 -9.29 -4.85 -1.58
C ILE A 101 -10.71 -5.25 -2.00
N LYS A 102 -11.00 -6.55 -2.07
CA LYS A 102 -12.35 -7.07 -2.38
C LYS A 102 -13.37 -6.53 -1.40
N ILE A 103 -13.16 -6.72 -0.09
CA ILE A 103 -14.06 -6.22 0.96
C ILE A 103 -14.29 -4.72 0.84
N ARG A 104 -13.23 -3.94 0.58
CA ARG A 104 -13.36 -2.49 0.42
C ARG A 104 -14.20 -2.11 -0.80
N ASN A 105 -14.02 -2.79 -1.92
CA ASN A 105 -14.82 -2.52 -3.13
C ASN A 105 -16.29 -2.94 -2.92
N ASP A 106 -16.50 -4.11 -2.32
CA ASP A 106 -17.84 -4.67 -2.07
C ASP A 106 -18.59 -3.84 -1.00
N SER A 107 -17.90 -3.18 -0.06
CA SER A 107 -18.51 -2.34 0.98
C SER A 107 -19.35 -1.17 0.47
N ARG A 108 -19.19 -0.80 -0.82
CA ARG A 108 -19.94 0.28 -1.47
C ARG A 108 -20.97 -0.23 -2.47
N VAL A 109 -21.13 -1.54 -2.60
CA VAL A 109 -22.14 -2.14 -3.47
C VAL A 109 -23.49 -2.01 -2.77
N THR A 110 -24.23 -1.00 -3.19
CA THR A 110 -25.65 -0.84 -2.89
C THR A 110 -26.44 -1.71 -3.85
N ASP A 111 -27.13 -2.73 -3.33
CA ASP A 111 -28.06 -3.53 -4.12
C ASP A 111 -29.29 -2.66 -4.48
N HIS A 112 -29.55 -2.52 -5.77
CA HIS A 112 -30.69 -1.78 -6.28
C HIS A 112 -31.55 -2.76 -7.10
N HIS A 113 -32.77 -3.01 -6.64
CA HIS A 113 -33.73 -3.83 -7.38
C HIS A 113 -34.46 -2.95 -8.39
N PHE A 114 -34.22 -3.18 -9.68
CA PHE A 114 -34.92 -2.53 -10.78
C PHE A 114 -36.09 -3.38 -11.27
N LYS A 115 -37.15 -2.74 -11.75
CA LYS A 115 -38.31 -3.37 -12.39
C LYS A 115 -38.39 -2.97 -13.87
N GLU A 116 -39.14 -3.74 -14.64
CA GLU A 116 -39.41 -3.44 -16.04
C GLU A 116 -40.11 -2.07 -16.16
N GLY A 117 -39.53 -1.16 -16.93
CA GLY A 117 -39.98 0.24 -17.07
C GLY A 117 -39.14 1.28 -16.32
N ASP A 118 -38.22 0.88 -15.45
CA ASP A 118 -37.35 1.82 -14.73
C ASP A 118 -36.28 2.43 -15.64
N LEU A 119 -36.12 3.75 -15.56
CA LEU A 119 -35.06 4.47 -16.29
C LEU A 119 -33.73 4.38 -15.53
N VAL A 120 -32.73 3.77 -16.17
CA VAL A 120 -31.37 3.61 -15.62
C VAL A 120 -30.33 4.33 -16.45
N TRP A 121 -29.35 4.93 -15.77
CA TRP A 121 -28.20 5.55 -16.42
C TRP A 121 -27.18 4.48 -16.84
N MET A 122 -26.94 4.34 -18.14
CA MET A 122 -25.90 3.47 -18.66
C MET A 122 -24.52 4.15 -18.58
N TYR A 123 -23.64 3.64 -17.72
CA TYR A 123 -22.25 4.12 -17.66
C TYR A 123 -21.43 3.53 -18.82
N ASN A 124 -21.03 4.38 -19.78
CA ASN A 124 -20.19 3.99 -20.92
C ASN A 124 -18.79 4.66 -20.84
N PRO A 125 -17.84 4.07 -20.11
CA PRO A 125 -16.50 4.65 -19.98
C PRO A 125 -15.72 4.54 -21.29
N LYS A 126 -15.27 5.68 -21.82
CA LYS A 126 -14.36 5.71 -22.96
C LYS A 126 -12.98 5.18 -22.56
N ARG A 127 -12.52 4.13 -23.23
CA ARG A 127 -11.18 3.55 -22.98
C ARG A 127 -10.09 4.57 -23.30
N ARG A 128 -9.22 4.83 -22.32
CA ARG A 128 -8.01 5.64 -22.50
C ARG A 128 -6.84 4.71 -22.82
N ARG A 129 -6.07 5.01 -23.87
CA ARG A 129 -4.87 4.23 -24.20
C ARG A 129 -3.89 4.29 -23.03
N GLY A 130 -3.29 3.15 -22.69
CA GLY A 130 -2.27 3.03 -21.64
C GLY A 130 -2.78 2.89 -20.20
N LEU A 131 -4.10 2.93 -19.97
CA LEU A 131 -4.69 2.66 -18.65
C LEU A 131 -5.35 1.28 -18.65
N SER A 132 -5.19 0.54 -17.56
CA SER A 132 -5.85 -0.75 -17.41
C SER A 132 -7.37 -0.52 -17.29
N PRO A 133 -8.22 -1.33 -17.93
CA PRO A 133 -9.68 -1.14 -17.91
C PRO A 133 -10.33 -1.24 -16.52
N LYS A 134 -9.58 -1.72 -15.52
CA LYS A 134 -10.05 -1.94 -14.15
C LYS A 134 -9.76 -0.75 -13.20
N LEU A 135 -9.03 0.27 -13.65
CA LEU A 135 -8.66 1.45 -12.88
C LEU A 135 -9.49 2.67 -13.25
#